data_AF-A0A178AJU3-F1
#
_entry.id   AF-A0A178AJU3-F1
#
_cell.length_a   1.000
_cell.length_b   1.000
_cell.length_c   1.000
_cell.angle_alpha   90.00
_cell.angle_beta   90.00
_cell.angle_gamma   90.00
#
_symmetry.space_group_name_H-M   'P 1'
#
loop_
_entity.id
_entity.type
_entity.pdbx_description
1 polymer ?
#
loop_
_entity_poly.entity_id
_entity_poly.type
_entity_poly.pdbx_seq_one_letter_code
_entity_poly.pdbx_strand_id
1 'polypeptide(L)'
;MAPLYHDDAGHNAPEVTPQQSYLYAVSNDAPSQPPIPTKEPYYHAQPPLVETPAEPTRIRQGWKRWWILAMLGLFIALIAGLVGGFIGQAIQKGRESSDSPTSSPTPSASPSNGNSTATTPPPNAPPGTVGTIVLPESGCNFPASRAQRRIANETVYSRKSYTIICNSGWSEPGGQDDILALWTLTPSDCIEACISHNAAGSNQRSCKGGGFIPSWTDRNEAAKVLNGPPKNCFLKNSTTGIGANDREVAGVEVVALCMQGQCSGIGTS
;
A
#
# COMPACT_ATOMS: atom_id res chain seq x y z
N MET A 1 -0.09 -60.79 26.93
CA MET A 1 -1.51 -60.62 26.57
C MET A 1 -1.82 -59.14 26.72
N ALA A 2 -1.97 -58.43 25.60
CA ALA A 2 -2.25 -57.00 25.58
C ALA A 2 -3.77 -56.79 25.45
N PRO A 3 -4.35 -55.77 26.11
CA PRO A 3 -5.78 -55.51 26.03
C PRO A 3 -6.14 -54.97 24.64
N LEU A 4 -7.22 -55.51 24.07
CA LEU A 4 -7.85 -55.03 22.84
C LEU A 4 -8.47 -53.65 23.12
N TYR A 5 -8.08 -52.64 22.35
CA TYR A 5 -8.72 -51.33 22.36
C TYR A 5 -9.85 -51.33 21.32
N HIS A 6 -11.08 -51.03 21.76
CA HIS A 6 -12.24 -50.90 20.89
C HIS A 6 -12.53 -49.39 20.72
N ASP A 7 -12.35 -48.88 19.50
CA ASP A 7 -12.73 -47.52 19.12
C ASP A 7 -14.24 -47.49 18.83
N ASP A 8 -15.03 -47.05 19.81
CA ASP A 8 -16.42 -46.66 19.60
C ASP A 8 -16.47 -45.25 19.00
N ALA A 9 -16.36 -45.19 17.67
CA ALA A 9 -16.62 -43.98 16.89
C ALA A 9 -18.15 -43.70 16.79
N GLY A 10 -18.80 -43.55 17.94
CA GLY A 10 -20.22 -43.23 18.09
C GLY A 10 -20.44 -41.72 18.23
N HIS A 11 -21.27 -41.19 17.35
CA HIS A 11 -21.58 -39.78 17.09
C HIS A 11 -22.08 -38.94 18.28
N ASN A 12 -21.19 -38.49 19.16
CA ASN A 12 -21.52 -37.46 20.16
C ASN A 12 -20.47 -36.34 20.16
N ALA A 13 -20.44 -35.55 19.08
CA ALA A 13 -19.90 -34.20 19.19
C ALA A 13 -20.90 -33.36 20.01
N PRO A 14 -20.45 -32.54 20.98
CA PRO A 14 -21.35 -31.72 21.78
C PRO A 14 -22.14 -30.78 20.85
N GLU A 15 -23.46 -30.86 20.94
CA GLU A 15 -24.39 -30.00 20.23
C GLU A 15 -24.13 -28.55 20.64
N VAL A 16 -23.52 -27.77 19.75
CA VAL A 16 -23.30 -26.34 19.95
C VAL A 16 -24.63 -25.64 19.69
N THR A 17 -25.44 -25.49 20.74
CA THR A 17 -26.61 -24.60 20.72
C THR A 17 -26.16 -23.21 20.25
N PRO A 18 -26.77 -22.64 19.19
CA PRO A 18 -26.45 -21.28 18.75
C PRO A 18 -26.89 -20.30 19.85
N GLN A 19 -25.97 -19.98 20.75
CA GLN A 19 -26.17 -18.87 21.68
C GLN A 19 -26.16 -17.57 20.89
N GLN A 20 -27.36 -17.02 20.78
CA GLN A 20 -27.71 -15.63 21.04
C GLN A 20 -26.63 -14.61 20.68
N SER A 21 -26.98 -13.79 19.69
CA SER A 21 -26.49 -12.42 19.47
C SER A 21 -25.68 -11.90 20.66
N TYR A 22 -24.40 -11.60 20.42
CA TYR A 22 -23.55 -10.86 21.34
C TYR A 22 -24.12 -9.44 21.47
N LEU A 23 -25.16 -9.33 22.28
CA LEU A 23 -25.60 -8.09 22.87
C LEU A 23 -24.51 -7.81 23.90
N TYR A 24 -23.56 -6.95 23.54
CA TYR A 24 -22.63 -6.42 24.52
C TYR A 24 -23.50 -5.80 25.61
N ALA A 25 -23.62 -6.50 26.74
CA ALA A 25 -24.13 -5.91 27.95
C ALA A 25 -23.15 -4.78 28.27
N VAL A 26 -23.54 -3.56 27.92
CA VAL A 26 -23.00 -2.37 28.55
C VAL A 26 -23.40 -2.51 30.01
N SER A 27 -22.53 -3.14 30.80
CA SER A 27 -22.65 -3.10 32.25
C SER A 27 -22.58 -1.64 32.66
N ASN A 28 -23.73 -1.08 33.02
CA ASN A 28 -23.83 0.20 33.71
C ASN A 28 -23.31 0.12 35.16
N ASP A 29 -22.72 -1.01 35.56
CA ASP A 29 -21.89 -1.10 36.74
C ASP A 29 -20.56 -0.43 36.43
N ALA A 30 -20.55 0.90 36.57
CA ALA A 30 -19.32 1.63 36.81
C ALA A 30 -18.69 1.01 38.07
N PRO A 31 -17.58 0.26 37.96
CA PRO A 31 -16.85 -0.10 39.16
C PRO A 31 -16.45 1.21 39.80
N SER A 32 -16.79 1.38 41.08
CA SER A 32 -16.29 2.43 41.94
C SER A 32 -14.77 2.44 41.77
N GLN A 33 -14.26 3.32 40.91
CA GLN A 33 -12.83 3.44 40.69
C GLN A 33 -12.27 3.81 42.06
N PRO A 34 -11.35 3.01 42.65
CA PRO A 34 -10.57 3.51 43.75
C PRO A 34 -9.93 4.82 43.26
N PRO A 35 -9.85 5.86 44.13
CA PRO A 35 -9.35 7.17 43.73
C PRO A 35 -8.07 6.96 42.93
N ILE A 36 -8.12 7.31 41.64
CA ILE A 36 -6.96 7.27 40.76
C ILE A 36 -5.93 8.10 41.52
N PRO A 37 -4.80 7.51 41.95
CA PRO A 37 -3.75 8.31 42.55
C PRO A 37 -3.43 9.37 41.52
N THR A 38 -3.65 10.63 41.89
CA THR A 38 -3.27 11.81 41.13
C THR A 38 -1.77 11.67 40.90
N LYS A 39 -1.39 10.94 39.85
CA LYS A 39 -0.06 11.00 39.31
C LYS A 39 0.00 12.42 38.80
N GLU A 40 0.64 13.28 39.59
CA GLU A 40 1.16 14.54 39.10
C GLU A 40 1.71 14.25 37.72
N PRO A 41 1.35 15.05 36.69
CA PRO A 41 1.99 14.93 35.41
C PRO A 41 3.48 15.00 35.69
N TYR A 42 4.16 13.87 35.53
CA TYR A 42 5.60 13.83 35.43
C TYR A 42 5.87 14.52 34.11
N TYR A 43 5.84 15.85 34.15
CA TYR A 43 6.58 16.67 33.23
C TYR A 43 8.00 16.16 33.40
N HIS A 44 8.39 15.22 32.54
CA HIS A 44 9.75 15.23 32.07
C HIS A 44 9.91 16.64 31.54
N ALA A 45 10.51 17.50 32.37
CA ALA A 45 11.15 18.69 31.91
C ALA A 45 11.96 18.21 30.72
N GLN A 46 11.48 18.54 29.51
CA GLN A 46 12.33 18.42 28.34
C GLN A 46 13.61 19.13 28.77
N PRO A 47 14.76 18.42 28.80
CA PRO A 47 16.01 19.10 29.06
C PRO A 47 16.00 20.32 28.14
N PRO A 48 16.31 21.52 28.68
CA PRO A 48 16.23 22.75 27.91
C PRO A 48 16.84 22.46 26.56
N LEU A 49 16.05 22.66 25.52
CA LEU A 49 16.45 22.45 24.14
C LEU A 49 17.67 23.33 24.00
N VAL A 50 18.86 22.72 24.13
CA VAL A 50 20.11 23.37 23.84
C VAL A 50 19.93 23.64 22.37
N GLU A 51 19.54 24.88 22.05
CA GLU A 51 19.70 25.46 20.73
C GLU A 51 21.16 25.25 20.41
N THR A 52 21.44 24.10 19.82
CA THR A 52 22.72 23.80 19.25
C THR A 52 22.71 24.75 18.07
N PRO A 53 23.55 25.80 18.06
CA PRO A 53 23.55 26.78 17.00
C PRO A 53 23.59 26.00 15.70
N ALA A 54 22.64 26.25 14.81
CA ALA A 54 22.56 25.58 13.53
C ALA A 54 23.94 25.68 12.87
N GLU A 55 24.72 24.61 12.95
CA GLU A 55 26.02 24.58 12.33
C GLU A 55 25.72 24.73 10.83
N PRO A 56 26.20 25.81 10.18
CA PRO A 56 26.05 25.93 8.75
C PRO A 56 26.73 24.72 8.17
N THR A 57 25.96 23.79 7.62
CA THR A 57 26.46 22.62 6.91
C THR A 57 27.16 23.18 5.67
N ARG A 58 28.44 23.54 5.85
CA ARG A 58 29.30 23.98 4.77
C ARG A 58 29.40 22.81 3.82
N ILE A 59 28.68 22.93 2.71
CA ILE A 59 28.85 22.11 1.52
C ILE A 59 30.28 22.38 0.99
N ARG A 60 31.28 21.74 1.60
CA ARG A 60 32.68 21.74 1.18
C ARG A 60 33.21 20.32 0.94
N GLN A 61 32.33 19.41 0.54
CA GLN A 61 32.70 18.06 0.10
C GLN A 61 32.53 17.84 -1.42
N GLY A 62 32.59 18.91 -2.22
CA GLY A 62 32.36 18.86 -3.67
C GLY A 62 33.47 18.19 -4.49
N TRP A 63 34.72 18.15 -4.02
CA TRP A 63 35.81 17.70 -4.88
C TRP A 63 36.02 16.19 -4.88
N LYS A 64 36.00 15.53 -3.71
CA LYS A 64 36.19 14.07 -3.64
C LYS A 64 35.05 13.30 -4.29
N ARG A 65 33.82 13.82 -4.25
CA ARG A 65 32.65 13.19 -4.86
C ARG A 65 32.71 13.22 -6.39
N TRP A 66 33.31 14.25 -6.97
CA TRP A 66 33.50 14.37 -8.42
C TRP A 66 34.50 13.33 -8.96
N TRP A 67 35.59 13.08 -8.23
CA TRP A 67 36.55 12.01 -8.56
C TRP A 67 35.94 10.62 -8.50
N ILE A 68 35.07 10.35 -7.53
CA ILE A 68 34.38 9.06 -7.43
C ILE A 68 33.45 8.83 -8.64
N LEU A 69 32.71 9.86 -9.07
CA LEU A 69 31.85 9.77 -10.26
C LEU A 69 32.67 9.57 -11.55
N ALA A 70 33.83 10.23 -11.68
CA ALA A 70 34.72 10.06 -12.82
C ALA A 70 35.30 8.63 -12.90
N MET A 71 35.75 8.07 -11.76
CA MET A 71 36.25 6.69 -11.70
C MET A 71 35.16 5.66 -12.01
N LEU A 72 33.93 5.90 -11.52
CA LEU A 72 32.79 5.03 -11.80
C LEU A 72 32.42 5.04 -13.29
N GLY A 73 32.40 6.23 -13.93
CA GLY A 73 32.15 6.36 -15.36
C GLY A 73 33.19 5.66 -16.22
N LEU A 74 34.48 5.81 -15.88
CA LEU A 74 35.58 5.11 -16.56
C LEU A 74 35.43 3.59 -16.44
N PHE A 75 35.07 3.08 -15.26
CA PHE A 75 34.90 1.66 -15.02
C PHE A 75 33.74 1.07 -15.84
N ILE A 76 32.61 1.78 -15.91
CA ILE A 76 31.46 1.38 -16.75
C ILE A 76 31.85 1.38 -18.23
N ALA A 77 32.57 2.41 -18.71
CA ALA A 77 33.04 2.47 -20.09
C ALA A 77 33.97 1.30 -20.46
N LEU A 78 34.84 0.88 -19.53
CA LEU A 78 35.76 -0.24 -19.73
C LEU A 78 35.01 -1.57 -19.85
N ILE A 79 34.01 -1.80 -18.97
CA ILE A 79 33.15 -3.00 -19.04
C ILE A 79 32.31 -2.99 -20.32
N ALA A 80 31.71 -1.85 -20.67
CA ALA A 80 30.92 -1.71 -21.90
C ALA A 80 31.75 -1.93 -23.16
N GLY A 81 33.01 -1.46 -23.20
CA GLY A 81 33.93 -1.72 -24.29
C GLY A 81 34.31 -3.19 -24.41
N LEU A 82 34.54 -3.87 -23.28
CA LEU A 82 34.83 -5.31 -23.26
C LEU A 82 33.64 -6.14 -23.76
N VAL A 83 32.42 -5.84 -23.32
CA VAL A 83 31.22 -6.61 -23.72
C VAL A 83 30.79 -6.25 -25.15
N GLY A 84 30.86 -4.97 -25.53
CA GLY A 84 30.50 -4.48 -26.87
C GLY A 84 31.44 -4.99 -27.98
N GLY A 85 32.70 -5.27 -27.65
CA GLY A 85 33.68 -5.82 -28.60
C GLY A 85 33.34 -7.23 -29.10
N PHE A 86 32.61 -8.04 -28.32
CA PHE A 86 32.29 -9.42 -28.70
C PHE A 86 31.00 -9.57 -29.54
N ILE A 87 30.08 -8.62 -29.50
CA ILE A 87 28.80 -8.71 -30.24
C ILE A 87 28.96 -8.26 -31.71
N GLY A 88 29.97 -7.44 -32.02
CA GLY A 88 30.20 -6.89 -33.36
C GLY A 88 30.62 -7.88 -34.45
N GLN A 89 31.16 -9.06 -34.10
CA GLN A 89 31.58 -10.05 -35.10
C GLN A 89 30.50 -11.06 -35.52
N ALA A 90 29.36 -11.15 -34.82
CA ALA A 90 28.33 -12.14 -35.14
C ALA A 90 27.29 -11.67 -36.17
N ILE A 91 27.16 -10.36 -36.43
CA ILE A 91 26.05 -9.80 -37.22
C ILE A 91 26.35 -9.69 -38.73
N GLN A 92 27.59 -9.88 -39.18
CA GLN A 92 27.90 -9.85 -40.62
C GLN A 92 27.52 -11.14 -41.39
N LYS A 93 26.93 -12.16 -40.73
CA LYS A 93 26.64 -13.45 -41.39
C LYS A 93 25.15 -13.78 -41.61
N GLY A 94 24.22 -12.87 -41.32
CA GLY A 94 22.78 -13.18 -41.30
C GLY A 94 21.90 -12.43 -42.30
N ARG A 95 22.47 -11.75 -43.31
CA ARG A 95 21.68 -10.89 -44.21
C ARG A 95 21.48 -11.50 -45.60
N GLU A 96 21.01 -12.73 -45.65
CA GLU A 96 20.39 -13.30 -46.85
C GLU A 96 19.18 -14.14 -46.42
N SER A 97 18.01 -13.78 -46.97
CA SER A 97 16.76 -14.56 -47.06
C SER A 97 15.56 -14.08 -46.21
N SER A 98 14.60 -13.53 -46.96
CA SER A 98 13.16 -13.82 -46.90
C SER A 98 12.21 -12.87 -46.14
N ASP A 99 11.70 -11.91 -46.90
CA ASP A 99 10.28 -11.77 -47.30
C ASP A 99 9.15 -12.17 -46.33
N SER A 100 8.51 -11.12 -45.79
CA SER A 100 7.08 -10.72 -45.94
C SER A 100 5.95 -11.63 -45.37
N PRO A 101 4.68 -11.16 -45.35
CA PRO A 101 3.96 -10.49 -44.24
C PRO A 101 2.74 -11.33 -43.76
N THR A 102 1.89 -10.87 -42.81
CA THR A 102 0.41 -11.09 -42.78
C THR A 102 -0.29 -10.65 -41.47
N SER A 103 -1.15 -9.62 -41.63
CA SER A 103 -2.47 -9.27 -41.03
C SER A 103 -2.85 -9.35 -39.53
N SER A 104 -3.51 -8.27 -39.11
CA SER A 104 -4.48 -7.98 -38.02
C SER A 104 -5.74 -8.90 -37.98
N PRO A 105 -6.78 -8.75 -37.11
CA PRO A 105 -7.07 -7.75 -36.04
C PRO A 105 -7.72 -8.31 -34.72
N THR A 106 -8.16 -7.36 -33.88
CA THR A 106 -8.90 -7.32 -32.58
C THR A 106 -10.10 -8.28 -32.38
N PRO A 107 -10.51 -8.53 -31.11
CA PRO A 107 -11.75 -7.88 -30.66
C PRO A 107 -11.75 -7.34 -29.21
N SER A 108 -12.66 -6.40 -29.02
CA SER A 108 -12.99 -5.64 -27.81
C SER A 108 -13.95 -6.43 -26.91
N ALA A 109 -13.72 -6.44 -25.60
CA ALA A 109 -14.69 -6.88 -24.61
C ALA A 109 -14.65 -5.94 -23.39
N SER A 110 -15.76 -5.27 -23.12
CA SER A 110 -15.98 -4.47 -21.91
C SER A 110 -16.29 -5.37 -20.71
N PRO A 111 -15.73 -5.13 -19.51
CA PRO A 111 -16.29 -5.64 -18.28
C PRO A 111 -17.22 -4.60 -17.63
N SER A 112 -18.40 -5.11 -17.27
CA SER A 112 -19.46 -4.51 -16.46
C SER A 112 -18.98 -4.01 -15.10
N ASN A 113 -19.52 -2.87 -14.66
CA ASN A 113 -19.40 -2.37 -13.28
C ASN A 113 -19.92 -3.41 -12.28
N GLY A 114 -19.03 -4.01 -11.50
CA GLY A 114 -19.37 -4.81 -10.33
C GLY A 114 -19.76 -3.90 -9.18
N ASN A 115 -21.03 -3.91 -8.81
CA ASN A 115 -21.52 -3.26 -7.61
C ASN A 115 -21.30 -4.24 -6.45
N SER A 116 -20.20 -4.08 -5.70
CA SER A 116 -19.84 -4.96 -4.59
C SER A 116 -20.76 -4.71 -3.39
N THR A 117 -21.95 -5.32 -3.43
CA THR A 117 -22.83 -5.48 -2.27
C THR A 117 -22.15 -6.35 -1.23
N ALA A 118 -21.96 -5.83 -0.03
CA ALA A 118 -21.52 -6.59 1.13
C ALA A 118 -22.51 -7.74 1.38
N THR A 119 -22.13 -8.96 0.99
CA THR A 119 -22.94 -10.15 1.19
C THR A 119 -22.91 -10.50 2.67
N THR A 120 -24.04 -10.31 3.35
CA THR A 120 -24.25 -10.86 4.68
C THR A 120 -24.14 -12.38 4.57
N PRO A 121 -23.34 -13.07 5.39
CA PRO A 121 -23.23 -14.52 5.31
C PRO A 121 -24.61 -15.15 5.54
N PRO A 122 -24.99 -16.18 4.74
CA PRO A 122 -26.27 -16.84 4.92
C PRO A 122 -26.35 -17.47 6.32
N PRO A 123 -27.52 -17.43 6.99
CA PRO A 123 -27.67 -17.79 8.40
C PRO A 123 -27.38 -19.27 8.75
N ASN A 124 -27.00 -20.11 7.79
CA ASN A 124 -26.75 -21.55 7.97
C ASN A 124 -25.37 -22.00 7.46
N ALA A 125 -24.35 -21.14 7.47
CA ALA A 125 -23.00 -21.56 7.11
C ALA A 125 -22.48 -22.65 8.09
N PRO A 126 -21.97 -23.79 7.61
CA PRO A 126 -21.47 -24.88 8.47
C PRO A 126 -20.40 -24.39 9.46
N PRO A 127 -20.39 -24.88 10.71
CA PRO A 127 -19.31 -24.60 11.66
C PRO A 127 -17.99 -25.13 11.09
N GLY A 128 -17.02 -24.23 10.91
CA GLY A 128 -15.75 -24.51 10.20
C GLY A 128 -15.60 -23.78 8.86
N THR A 129 -16.64 -23.08 8.39
CA THR A 129 -16.49 -22.16 7.26
C THR A 129 -15.66 -20.96 7.71
N VAL A 130 -14.37 -20.94 7.37
CA VAL A 130 -13.52 -19.77 7.53
C VAL A 130 -14.18 -18.65 6.73
N GLY A 131 -14.70 -17.64 7.44
CA GLY A 131 -15.31 -16.48 6.80
C GLY A 131 -14.31 -15.84 5.84
N THR A 132 -14.64 -15.79 4.56
CA THR A 132 -13.86 -15.03 3.59
C THR A 132 -14.02 -13.55 3.93
N ILE A 133 -12.95 -12.95 4.44
CA ILE A 133 -12.89 -11.49 4.58
C ILE A 133 -12.93 -10.95 3.17
N VAL A 134 -14.06 -10.34 2.80
CA VAL A 134 -14.21 -9.67 1.49
C VAL A 134 -13.14 -8.59 1.44
N LEU A 135 -12.19 -8.76 0.52
CA LEU A 135 -11.15 -7.77 0.31
C LEU A 135 -11.81 -6.54 -0.28
N PRO A 136 -11.72 -5.36 0.37
CA PRO A 136 -12.36 -4.16 -0.13
C PRO A 136 -11.71 -3.75 -1.45
N GLU A 137 -12.53 -3.69 -2.50
CA GLU A 137 -12.07 -3.32 -3.83
C GLU A 137 -11.83 -1.81 -3.90
N SER A 138 -10.73 -1.42 -4.55
CA SER A 138 -10.45 -0.01 -4.88
C SER A 138 -11.45 0.57 -5.89
N GLY A 139 -12.23 -0.30 -6.54
CA GLY A 139 -13.06 0.02 -7.70
C GLY A 139 -12.23 0.28 -8.96
N CYS A 140 -10.92 0.06 -8.95
CA CYS A 140 -10.08 0.17 -10.14
C CYS A 140 -10.02 -1.19 -10.85
N ASN A 141 -10.22 -1.19 -12.17
CA ASN A 141 -10.22 -2.42 -12.96
C ASN A 141 -8.79 -2.81 -13.38
N PHE A 142 -7.85 -2.96 -12.45
CA PHE A 142 -6.49 -3.42 -12.75
C PHE A 142 -6.43 -4.96 -12.75
N PRO A 143 -5.67 -5.61 -13.66
CA PRO A 143 -4.90 -5.07 -14.78
C PRO A 143 -5.71 -4.86 -16.07
N ALA A 144 -7.02 -5.09 -16.04
CA ALA A 144 -7.89 -5.07 -17.23
C ALA A 144 -7.99 -3.70 -17.92
N SER A 145 -7.80 -2.60 -17.18
CA SER A 145 -7.80 -1.23 -17.66
C SER A 145 -6.59 -0.49 -17.10
N ARG A 146 -5.84 0.14 -18.01
CA ARG A 146 -4.72 1.04 -17.67
C ARG A 146 -5.11 2.51 -17.73
N ALA A 147 -6.37 2.81 -18.02
CA ALA A 147 -6.85 4.18 -18.07
C ALA A 147 -6.77 4.80 -16.68
N GLN A 148 -6.19 6.00 -16.59
CA GLN A 148 -6.23 6.78 -15.37
C GLN A 148 -7.67 7.22 -15.14
N ARG A 149 -8.26 6.83 -14.01
CA ARG A 149 -9.65 7.15 -13.66
C ARG A 149 -9.71 7.72 -12.27
N ARG A 150 -10.53 8.74 -12.09
CA ARG A 150 -10.83 9.33 -10.78
C ARG A 150 -12.16 8.81 -10.29
N ILE A 151 -12.19 8.27 -9.07
CA ILE A 151 -13.39 7.77 -8.40
C ILE A 151 -13.56 8.60 -7.13
N ALA A 152 -14.62 9.39 -7.08
CA ALA A 152 -14.99 10.09 -5.85
C ALA A 152 -15.53 9.08 -4.84
N ASN A 153 -15.11 9.21 -3.58
CA ASN A 153 -15.53 8.34 -2.50
C ASN A 153 -15.59 9.13 -1.19
N GLU A 154 -16.11 8.52 -0.14
CA GLU A 154 -16.19 9.09 1.21
C GLU A 154 -15.65 8.10 2.22
N THR A 155 -14.97 8.63 3.24
CA THR A 155 -14.52 7.77 4.32
C THR A 155 -15.68 7.24 5.13
N VAL A 156 -15.55 6.02 5.63
CA VAL A 156 -16.62 5.31 6.35
C VAL A 156 -16.98 6.00 7.66
N TYR A 157 -15.99 6.50 8.41
CA TYR A 157 -16.19 7.02 9.76
C TYR A 157 -16.45 8.52 9.80
N SER A 158 -15.51 9.32 9.28
CA SER A 158 -15.57 10.79 9.31
C SER A 158 -16.37 11.41 8.17
N ARG A 159 -16.85 10.59 7.22
CA ARG A 159 -17.63 11.04 6.04
C ARG A 159 -16.93 12.15 5.25
N LYS A 160 -15.59 12.09 5.20
CA LYS A 160 -14.80 13.05 4.44
C LYS A 160 -14.63 12.55 3.01
N SER A 161 -14.89 13.43 2.05
CA SER A 161 -14.72 13.08 0.66
C SER A 161 -13.24 12.98 0.29
N TYR A 162 -12.94 11.98 -0.52
CA TYR A 162 -11.62 11.78 -1.11
C TYR A 162 -11.77 11.24 -2.54
N THR A 163 -10.66 11.18 -3.27
CA THR A 163 -10.63 10.67 -4.64
C THR A 163 -9.60 9.56 -4.74
N ILE A 164 -10.03 8.43 -5.28
CA ILE A 164 -9.15 7.34 -5.70
C ILE A 164 -8.76 7.63 -7.15
N ILE A 165 -7.47 7.69 -7.42
CA ILE A 165 -6.91 7.84 -8.77
C ILE A 165 -6.33 6.48 -9.16
N CYS A 166 -7.05 5.78 -10.03
CA CYS A 166 -6.68 4.47 -10.55
C CYS A 166 -5.45 4.53 -11.45
N ASN A 167 -4.66 3.46 -11.46
CA ASN A 167 -3.44 3.33 -12.27
C ASN A 167 -2.48 4.51 -12.04
N SER A 168 -2.42 4.97 -10.80
CA SER A 168 -1.56 6.07 -10.39
C SER A 168 -0.92 5.73 -9.07
N GLY A 169 0.39 5.89 -8.99
CA GLY A 169 1.16 5.66 -7.78
C GLY A 169 1.93 6.91 -7.40
N TRP A 170 2.38 6.96 -6.15
CA TRP A 170 3.49 7.83 -5.81
C TRP A 170 4.78 7.17 -6.29
N SER A 171 5.55 7.91 -7.09
CA SER A 171 6.76 7.45 -7.78
C SER A 171 7.84 6.89 -6.85
N GLU A 172 7.79 7.16 -5.55
CA GLU A 172 8.76 6.64 -4.56
C GLU A 172 8.07 6.23 -3.25
N PRO A 173 7.99 4.94 -2.90
CA PRO A 173 7.75 4.50 -1.52
C PRO A 173 8.98 4.82 -0.67
N GLY A 174 8.79 5.35 0.53
CA GLY A 174 9.89 5.80 1.37
C GLY A 174 10.57 7.07 0.88
N GLY A 175 9.95 7.79 -0.07
CA GLY A 175 10.43 9.09 -0.53
C GLY A 175 10.41 10.13 0.59
N GLN A 176 11.03 11.28 0.35
CA GLN A 176 11.07 12.39 1.33
C GLN A 176 9.67 12.90 1.70
N ASP A 177 8.65 12.58 0.91
CA ASP A 177 7.27 12.99 1.11
C ASP A 177 6.45 12.02 1.98
N ASP A 178 7.04 10.89 2.38
CA ASP A 178 6.40 9.92 3.27
C ASP A 178 6.34 10.48 4.68
N ILE A 179 5.13 10.57 5.21
CA ILE A 179 4.88 10.93 6.61
C ILE A 179 4.97 9.66 7.47
N LEU A 180 4.22 8.63 7.07
CA LEU A 180 4.09 7.38 7.80
C LEU A 180 3.62 6.28 6.85
N ALA A 181 4.09 5.06 7.08
CA ALA A 181 3.59 3.86 6.42
C ALA A 181 2.87 2.97 7.44
N LEU A 182 1.62 2.59 7.14
CA LEU A 182 0.79 1.76 8.00
C LEU A 182 0.05 0.68 7.21
N TRP A 183 -0.53 -0.27 7.94
CA TRP A 183 -1.35 -1.32 7.35
C TRP A 183 -2.81 -0.95 7.56
N THR A 184 -3.59 -0.91 6.48
CA THR A 184 -5.02 -0.59 6.51
C THR A 184 -5.81 -1.61 5.72
N LEU A 185 -7.06 -1.84 6.09
CA LEU A 185 -7.91 -2.79 5.38
C LEU A 185 -8.44 -2.18 4.09
N THR A 186 -8.94 -0.94 4.16
CA THR A 186 -9.58 -0.26 3.04
C THR A 186 -8.80 1.01 2.62
N PRO A 187 -9.04 1.53 1.40
CA PRO A 187 -8.60 2.87 1.02
C PRO A 187 -9.16 3.97 1.97
N SER A 188 -10.40 3.79 2.44
CA SER A 188 -11.03 4.71 3.39
C SER A 188 -10.22 4.81 4.68
N ASP A 189 -9.80 3.69 5.26
CA ASP A 189 -9.01 3.65 6.50
C ASP A 189 -7.66 4.36 6.34
N CYS A 190 -7.06 4.26 5.15
CA CYS A 190 -5.83 4.99 4.81
C CYS A 190 -6.05 6.51 4.82
N ILE A 191 -7.17 6.99 4.28
CA ILE A 191 -7.53 8.42 4.35
C ILE A 191 -7.93 8.84 5.76
N GLU A 192 -8.61 8.00 6.55
CA GLU A 192 -8.90 8.29 7.95
C GLU A 192 -7.61 8.48 8.77
N ALA A 193 -6.59 7.67 8.52
CA ALA A 193 -5.28 7.86 9.13
C ALA A 193 -4.64 9.20 8.73
N CYS A 194 -4.78 9.62 7.47
CA CYS A 194 -4.34 10.94 6.99
C CYS A 194 -5.06 12.09 7.69
N ILE A 195 -6.39 11.99 7.86
CA ILE A 195 -7.22 12.97 8.57
C ILE A 195 -6.83 13.03 10.04
N SER A 196 -6.71 11.89 10.70
CA SER A 196 -6.29 11.80 12.10
C SER A 196 -4.90 12.39 12.31
N HIS A 197 -3.97 12.18 11.36
CA HIS A 197 -2.64 12.77 11.42
C HIS A 197 -2.71 14.30 11.36
N ASN A 198 -3.51 14.85 10.44
CA ASN A 198 -3.71 16.31 10.33
C ASN A 198 -4.40 16.90 11.58
N ALA A 199 -5.37 16.18 12.16
CA ALA A 199 -6.10 16.63 13.34
C ALA A 199 -5.22 16.68 14.60
N ALA A 200 -4.18 15.84 14.69
CA ALA A 200 -3.25 15.85 15.81
C ALA A 200 -2.41 17.12 15.90
N GLY A 201 -2.47 18.02 14.89
CA GLY A 201 -1.87 19.35 14.96
C GLY A 201 -0.35 19.32 15.13
N SER A 202 0.31 18.24 14.71
CA SER A 202 1.76 18.21 14.73
C SER A 202 2.27 19.35 13.84
N ASN A 203 3.31 20.07 14.26
CA ASN A 203 4.05 21.00 13.38
C ASN A 203 4.77 20.26 12.22
N GLN A 204 4.38 19.01 11.97
CA GLN A 204 4.90 18.15 10.94
C GLN A 204 4.00 18.25 9.72
N ARG A 205 4.58 17.90 8.58
CA ARG A 205 4.04 18.07 7.23
C ARG A 205 2.58 17.61 7.14
N SER A 206 1.67 18.49 6.71
CA SER A 206 0.25 18.14 6.54
C SER A 206 0.06 17.06 5.48
N CYS A 207 -0.67 16.01 5.85
CA CYS A 207 -1.03 14.91 4.96
C CYS A 207 -2.03 15.39 3.89
N LYS A 208 -1.71 15.12 2.62
CA LYS A 208 -2.51 15.48 1.44
C LYS A 208 -3.28 14.29 0.87
N GLY A 209 -2.87 13.08 1.24
CA GLY A 209 -3.41 11.83 0.75
C GLY A 209 -2.47 10.67 1.07
N GLY A 210 -2.54 9.60 0.27
CA GLY A 210 -1.61 8.49 0.41
C GLY A 210 -1.65 7.51 -0.75
N GLY A 211 -0.55 6.76 -0.93
CA GLY A 211 -0.52 5.62 -1.82
C GLY A 211 -1.16 4.41 -1.15
N PHE A 212 -2.06 3.71 -1.86
CA PHE A 212 -2.70 2.50 -1.35
C PHE A 212 -2.54 1.35 -2.32
N ILE A 213 -2.33 0.14 -1.77
CA ILE A 213 -2.04 -1.05 -2.55
C ILE A 213 -3.02 -2.16 -2.13
N PRO A 214 -4.11 -2.37 -2.89
CA PRO A 214 -5.23 -3.21 -2.48
C PRO A 214 -4.91 -4.71 -2.50
N SER A 215 -4.04 -5.15 -3.42
CA SER A 215 -3.83 -6.57 -3.73
C SER A 215 -2.86 -7.29 -2.79
N TRP A 216 -2.39 -6.66 -1.72
CA TRP A 216 -1.39 -7.27 -0.83
C TRP A 216 -2.00 -8.09 0.29
N THR A 217 -2.46 -9.27 -0.09
CA THR A 217 -2.63 -10.37 0.86
C THR A 217 -1.29 -10.99 1.25
N ASP A 218 -0.27 -11.00 0.36
CA ASP A 218 1.08 -11.50 0.68
C ASP A 218 2.06 -10.36 1.05
N ARG A 219 2.42 -10.31 2.34
CA ARG A 219 3.39 -9.35 2.88
C ARG A 219 4.80 -9.53 2.30
N ASN A 220 5.18 -10.74 1.91
CA ASN A 220 6.52 -11.01 1.38
C ASN A 220 6.68 -10.46 -0.03
N GLU A 221 5.63 -10.57 -0.85
CA GLU A 221 5.60 -9.97 -2.17
C GLU A 221 5.60 -8.44 -2.10
N ALA A 222 4.80 -7.88 -1.19
CA ALA A 222 4.77 -6.44 -0.91
C ALA A 222 6.17 -5.89 -0.57
N ALA A 223 6.89 -6.55 0.34
CA ALA A 223 8.23 -6.14 0.74
C ALA A 223 9.23 -6.18 -0.44
N LYS A 224 9.13 -7.20 -1.30
CA LYS A 224 9.99 -7.34 -2.49
C LYS A 224 9.74 -6.26 -3.54
N VAL A 225 8.47 -5.96 -3.82
CA VAL A 225 8.11 -4.97 -4.86
C VAL A 225 8.44 -3.54 -4.41
N LEU A 226 8.33 -3.26 -3.12
CA LEU A 226 8.59 -1.92 -2.58
C LEU A 226 10.03 -1.62 -2.21
N ASN A 227 10.87 -2.65 -2.04
CA ASN A 227 12.15 -2.51 -1.32
C ASN A 227 11.97 -1.80 0.04
N GLY A 228 10.86 -2.08 0.73
CA GLY A 228 10.43 -1.34 1.91
C GLY A 228 9.62 -2.19 2.90
N PRO A 229 9.14 -1.59 4.00
CA PRO A 229 8.32 -2.32 4.96
C PRO A 229 7.01 -2.78 4.29
N PRO A 230 6.48 -3.98 4.64
CA PRO A 230 5.26 -4.55 4.05
C PRO A 230 4.01 -3.84 4.59
N LYS A 231 3.85 -2.58 4.22
CA LYS A 231 2.73 -1.70 4.54
C LYS A 231 1.99 -1.42 3.25
N ASN A 232 0.67 -1.30 3.27
CA ASN A 232 -0.13 -1.06 2.07
C ASN A 232 -0.71 0.36 1.99
N CYS A 233 -0.52 1.17 3.03
CA CYS A 233 -0.92 2.58 3.07
C CYS A 233 0.29 3.46 3.40
N PHE A 234 0.58 4.42 2.53
CA PHE A 234 1.69 5.36 2.67
C PHE A 234 1.14 6.78 2.69
N LEU A 235 1.14 7.44 3.85
CA LEU A 235 0.67 8.81 4.00
C LEU A 235 1.67 9.79 3.41
N LYS A 236 1.18 10.73 2.59
CA LYS A 236 2.01 11.64 1.80
C LYS A 236 1.69 13.08 2.13
N ASN A 237 2.71 13.93 2.24
CA ASN A 237 2.56 15.37 2.44
C ASN A 237 2.51 16.20 1.14
N SER A 238 2.79 15.56 -0.01
CA SER A 238 2.92 16.23 -1.31
C SER A 238 2.21 15.44 -2.40
N THR A 239 1.81 16.15 -3.45
CA THR A 239 1.19 15.61 -4.66
C THR A 239 2.16 15.51 -5.83
N THR A 240 3.37 16.04 -5.70
CA THR A 240 4.40 16.11 -6.77
C THR A 240 4.86 14.76 -7.28
N GLY A 241 4.67 13.70 -6.50
CA GLY A 241 5.04 12.33 -6.86
C GLY A 241 3.92 11.50 -7.48
N ILE A 242 2.70 12.02 -7.64
CA ILE A 242 1.62 11.22 -8.24
C ILE A 242 1.85 11.14 -9.76
N GLY A 243 2.17 9.95 -10.23
CA GLY A 243 2.38 9.65 -11.64
C GLY A 243 1.62 8.40 -12.07
N ALA A 244 1.80 8.01 -13.33
CA ALA A 244 1.32 6.72 -13.83
C ALA A 244 1.90 5.57 -12.97
N ASN A 245 1.13 4.49 -12.82
CA ASN A 245 1.62 3.30 -12.11
C ASN A 245 2.81 2.70 -12.91
N ASP A 246 4.02 2.86 -12.40
CA ASP A 246 5.24 2.30 -12.98
C ASP A 246 5.45 0.83 -12.59
N ARG A 247 4.67 0.33 -11.62
CA ARG A 247 4.75 -1.05 -11.11
C ARG A 247 3.89 -2.05 -11.87
N GLU A 248 3.35 -1.64 -13.01
CA GLU A 248 2.60 -2.53 -13.91
C GLU A 248 3.44 -3.74 -14.34
N VAL A 249 4.76 -3.56 -14.51
CA VAL A 249 5.67 -4.65 -14.89
C VAL A 249 5.68 -5.76 -13.84
N ALA A 250 5.46 -5.42 -12.56
CA ALA A 250 5.36 -6.36 -11.46
C ALA A 250 3.93 -6.91 -11.26
N GLY A 251 2.95 -6.49 -12.06
CA GLY A 251 1.55 -6.90 -11.90
C GLY A 251 0.90 -6.37 -10.61
N VAL A 252 1.46 -5.32 -10.01
CA VAL A 252 0.95 -4.76 -8.75
C VAL A 252 0.10 -3.52 -9.03
N GLU A 253 -1.13 -3.56 -8.55
CA GLU A 253 -2.00 -2.40 -8.54
C GLU A 253 -1.52 -1.40 -7.48
N VAL A 254 -1.29 -0.16 -7.90
CA VAL A 254 -1.10 0.95 -6.97
C VAL A 254 -2.14 2.00 -7.31
N VAL A 255 -2.86 2.46 -6.28
CA VAL A 255 -3.82 3.55 -6.41
C VAL A 255 -3.36 4.74 -5.58
N ALA A 256 -3.62 5.93 -6.11
CA ALA A 256 -3.33 7.16 -5.42
C ALA A 256 -4.59 7.69 -4.73
N LEU A 257 -4.55 7.90 -3.42
CA LEU A 257 -5.65 8.45 -2.65
C LEU A 257 -5.41 9.92 -2.36
N CYS A 258 -6.38 10.76 -2.69
CA CYS A 258 -6.26 12.20 -2.57
C CYS A 258 -7.39 12.77 -1.73
N MET A 259 -7.07 13.53 -0.70
CA MET A 259 -8.10 14.28 0.02
C MET A 259 -8.74 15.32 -0.91
N GLN A 260 -10.02 15.62 -0.68
CA GLN A 260 -10.77 16.58 -1.49
C GLN A 260 -10.02 17.92 -1.61
N GLY A 261 -9.87 18.40 -2.85
CA GLY A 261 -9.21 19.66 -3.16
C GLY A 261 -7.68 19.68 -3.05
N GLN A 262 -7.03 18.59 -2.60
CA GLN A 262 -5.56 18.58 -2.45
C GLN A 262 -4.82 18.18 -3.73
N CYS A 263 -5.45 17.39 -4.60
CA CYS A 263 -4.85 16.88 -5.84
C CYS A 263 -5.55 17.42 -7.10
N SER A 264 -5.52 18.74 -7.28
CA SER A 264 -6.09 19.39 -8.46
C SER A 264 -5.17 19.18 -9.68
N GLY A 265 -5.75 18.83 -10.83
CA GLY A 265 -5.02 18.70 -12.11
C GLY A 265 -4.33 17.36 -12.38
N ILE A 266 -4.46 16.37 -11.49
CA ILE A 266 -3.84 15.06 -11.67
C ILE A 266 -4.85 14.09 -12.28
N GLY A 267 -4.50 13.47 -13.40
CA GLY A 267 -5.33 12.49 -14.10
C GLY A 267 -6.50 13.07 -14.90
N THR A 268 -6.38 14.32 -15.36
CA THR A 268 -7.27 14.93 -16.34
C THR A 268 -6.57 14.90 -17.70
N SER A 269 -6.51 13.72 -18.32
CA SER A 269 -6.07 13.55 -19.71
C SER A 269 -7.26 13.37 -20.64
#